data_AF-A0A096FBS3-F1
#
_entry.id   AF-A0A096FBS3-F1
#
_cell.length_a   1.000
_cell.length_b   1.000
_cell.length_c   1.000
_cell.angle_alpha   90.00
_cell.angle_beta   90.00
_cell.angle_gamma   90.00
#
_symmetry.space_group_name_H-M   'P 1'
#
loop_
_entity.id
_entity.type
_entity.pdbx_description
1 polymer ?
#
loop_
_entity_poly.entity_id
_entity_poly.type
_entity_poly.pdbx_seq_one_letter_code
_entity_poly.pdbx_strand_id
1 'polypeptide(L)'
;MRKVPLPDGAKLYLYTAALTALAAGAMSNAAHAVVTVVNDLQAKAVVVITSEDYPELERRVARVKSATLDSVTLDGVDTSDLTKFPEGGEVSRIPLVADKWQRLAHLSELVVAHDVGLGFNKQSQGLW
;
A
#
# COMPACT_ATOMS: atom_id res chain seq x y z
N MET A 1 16.58 -15.78 -0.26
CA MET A 1 15.35 -15.09 0.22
C MET A 1 15.74 -14.17 1.38
N ARG A 2 15.59 -12.85 1.23
CA ARG A 2 15.89 -11.89 2.31
C ARG A 2 14.70 -11.85 3.27
N LYS A 3 14.90 -12.25 4.52
CA LYS A 3 13.89 -12.13 5.58
C LYS A 3 13.86 -10.68 6.06
N VAL A 4 12.69 -10.05 6.04
CA VAL A 4 12.48 -8.72 6.63
C VAL A 4 11.72 -8.94 7.93
N PRO A 5 12.35 -8.74 9.11
CA PRO A 5 11.66 -8.88 10.37
C PRO A 5 10.58 -7.79 10.47
N LEU A 6 9.35 -8.21 10.73
CA LEU A 6 8.25 -7.30 11.07
C LEU A 6 8.31 -7.07 12.58
N PRO A 7 8.28 -5.82 13.06
CA PRO A 7 8.17 -5.53 14.48
C PRO A 7 6.91 -6.16 15.08
N ASP A 8 6.99 -6.58 16.33
CA ASP A 8 5.83 -7.11 17.04
C ASP A 8 4.69 -6.08 17.06
N GLY A 9 3.49 -6.53 16.67
CA GLY A 9 2.32 -5.67 16.53
C GLY A 9 2.17 -4.97 15.18
N ALA A 10 3.07 -5.20 14.21
CA ALA A 10 2.89 -4.71 12.85
C ALA A 10 1.60 -5.26 12.22
N LYS A 11 0.82 -4.37 11.61
CA LYS A 11 -0.42 -4.73 10.91
C LYS A 11 -0.18 -4.68 9.41
N LEU A 12 -0.24 -5.83 8.76
CA LEU A 12 -0.14 -5.94 7.30
C LEU A 12 -1.53 -6.08 6.69
N TYR A 13 -1.77 -5.34 5.62
CA TYR A 13 -3.03 -5.35 4.88
C TYR A 13 -2.77 -5.55 3.39
N LEU A 14 -3.64 -6.32 2.74
CA LEU A 14 -3.71 -6.47 1.29
C LEU A 14 -4.97 -5.77 0.80
N TYR A 15 -4.84 -4.95 -0.23
CA TYR A 15 -6.00 -4.50 -0.98
C TYR A 15 -6.46 -5.64 -1.89
N THR A 16 -7.76 -5.88 -1.96
CA THR A 16 -8.32 -6.99 -2.74
C THR A 16 -9.11 -6.52 -3.96
N ALA A 17 -9.32 -5.21 -4.11
CA ALA A 17 -10.00 -4.62 -5.27
C ALA A 17 -9.44 -3.24 -5.62
N ALA A 18 -9.31 -3.00 -6.92
CA ALA A 18 -8.97 -1.70 -7.51
C ALA A 18 -10.12 -1.26 -8.43
N LEU A 19 -10.31 0.05 -8.54
CA LEU A 19 -11.24 0.66 -9.49
C LEU A 19 -10.55 0.87 -10.84
N THR A 20 -11.31 1.37 -11.82
CA THR A 20 -10.77 1.76 -13.12
C THR A 20 -9.73 2.86 -12.96
N ALA A 21 -8.66 2.81 -13.75
CA ALA A 21 -7.65 3.85 -13.81
C ALA A 21 -8.28 5.20 -14.22
N LEU A 22 -7.95 6.26 -13.49
CA LEU A 22 -8.27 7.62 -13.86
C LEU A 22 -7.29 8.12 -14.92
N ALA A 23 -7.76 9.01 -15.80
CA ALA A 23 -6.99 9.57 -16.92
C ALA A 23 -5.64 10.15 -16.47
N ALA A 24 -4.59 10.03 -17.29
CA ALA A 24 -3.29 10.61 -16.95
C ALA A 24 -3.36 12.14 -16.81
N GLY A 25 -2.49 12.71 -16.00
CA GLY A 25 -2.42 14.14 -15.75
C GLY A 25 -1.01 14.59 -15.42
N ALA A 26 -0.73 15.87 -15.69
CA ALA A 26 0.57 16.47 -15.48
C ALA A 26 0.94 16.49 -14.00
N MET A 27 2.16 16.05 -13.68
CA MET A 27 2.70 16.04 -12.32
C MET A 27 3.53 17.29 -12.06
N SER A 28 3.35 17.92 -10.89
CA SER A 28 4.23 18.99 -10.42
C SER A 28 5.53 18.44 -9.82
N ASN A 29 6.60 19.22 -9.83
CA ASN A 29 7.81 18.98 -9.02
C ASN A 29 7.71 19.62 -7.63
N ALA A 30 7.32 18.84 -6.62
CA ALA A 30 7.12 19.34 -5.26
C ALA A 30 7.25 18.22 -4.21
N ALA A 31 7.49 18.60 -2.95
CA ALA A 31 7.52 17.66 -1.81
C ALA A 31 6.17 16.93 -1.59
N HIS A 32 5.07 17.56 -2.02
CA HIS A 32 3.76 16.95 -2.15
C HIS A 32 3.29 17.17 -3.58
N ALA A 33 3.62 16.20 -4.43
CA ALA A 33 3.37 16.32 -5.84
C ALA A 33 1.86 16.42 -6.12
N VAL A 34 1.50 17.36 -7.00
CA VAL A 34 0.15 17.64 -7.46
C VAL A 34 -0.01 17.08 -8.86
N VAL A 35 -1.07 16.32 -9.08
CA VAL A 35 -1.47 15.91 -10.41
C VAL A 35 -2.62 16.79 -10.87
N THR A 36 -2.42 17.52 -11.97
CA THR A 36 -3.43 18.40 -12.56
C THR A 36 -4.21 17.64 -13.61
N VAL A 37 -5.48 17.33 -13.31
CA VAL A 37 -6.42 16.61 -14.15
C VAL A 37 -7.81 16.62 -13.52
N VAL A 38 -8.84 16.57 -14.36
CA VAL A 38 -10.21 16.35 -13.90
C VAL A 38 -10.28 15.04 -13.13
N ASN A 39 -10.80 15.09 -11.91
CA ASN A 39 -10.90 13.92 -11.04
C ASN A 39 -12.10 14.03 -10.09
N ASP A 40 -12.48 12.89 -9.53
CA ASP A 40 -13.56 12.72 -8.56
C ASP A 40 -13.05 12.19 -7.21
N LEU A 41 -11.73 12.20 -7.01
CA LEU A 41 -11.12 11.70 -5.78
C LEU A 41 -11.43 12.61 -4.61
N GLN A 42 -11.47 12.00 -3.42
CA GLN A 42 -11.63 12.71 -2.17
C GLN A 42 -10.36 12.58 -1.33
N ALA A 43 -10.18 13.53 -0.41
CA ALA A 43 -9.12 13.43 0.59
C ALA A 43 -9.20 12.08 1.33
N LYS A 44 -8.03 11.53 1.66
CA LYS A 44 -7.85 10.19 2.27
C LYS A 44 -8.11 8.99 1.36
N ALA A 45 -8.52 9.17 0.10
CA ALA A 45 -8.51 8.09 -0.87
C ALA A 45 -7.09 7.51 -1.02
N VAL A 46 -6.99 6.22 -1.31
CA VAL A 46 -5.71 5.54 -1.58
C VAL A 46 -5.66 5.18 -3.05
N VAL A 47 -4.55 5.49 -3.70
CA VAL A 47 -4.34 5.27 -5.13
C VAL A 47 -3.04 4.52 -5.37
N VAL A 48 -3.01 3.70 -6.42
CA VAL A 48 -1.78 3.21 -7.01
C VAL A 48 -1.42 4.15 -8.16
N ILE A 49 -0.20 4.64 -8.18
CA ILE A 49 0.33 5.49 -9.25
C ILE A 49 0.82 4.58 -10.38
N THR A 50 0.49 4.96 -11.60
CA THR A 50 0.99 4.33 -12.83
C THR A 50 1.58 5.41 -13.73
N SER A 51 2.83 5.24 -14.16
CA SER A 51 3.57 6.23 -14.94
C SER A 51 4.64 5.56 -15.79
N GLU A 52 4.68 5.95 -17.07
CA GLU A 52 5.77 5.59 -17.97
C GLU A 52 6.94 6.59 -17.87
N ASP A 53 6.63 7.86 -17.57
CA ASP A 53 7.62 8.95 -17.45
C ASP A 53 8.44 8.87 -16.17
N TYR A 54 7.86 8.36 -15.09
CA TYR A 54 8.48 8.29 -13.77
C TYR A 54 8.54 6.84 -13.24
N PRO A 55 9.55 6.05 -13.65
CA PRO A 55 9.70 4.65 -13.24
C PRO A 55 9.76 4.43 -11.73
N GLU A 56 10.25 5.42 -10.95
CA GLU A 56 10.29 5.36 -9.49
C GLU A 56 8.90 5.44 -8.82
N LEU A 57 7.90 5.96 -9.54
CA LEU A 57 6.51 6.05 -9.07
C LEU A 57 5.64 4.90 -9.58
N GLU A 58 6.12 4.12 -10.55
CA GLU A 58 5.38 3.01 -11.13
C GLU A 58 4.98 1.99 -10.05
N ARG A 59 3.68 1.75 -9.92
CA ARG A 59 3.04 0.88 -8.90
C ARG A 59 3.24 1.34 -7.46
N ARG A 60 3.64 2.59 -7.23
CA ARG A 60 3.72 3.18 -5.88
C ARG A 60 2.32 3.46 -5.34
N VAL A 61 2.09 3.10 -4.08
CA VAL A 61 0.85 3.46 -3.38
C VAL A 61 1.01 4.83 -2.74
N ALA A 62 0.02 5.71 -2.92
CA ALA A 62 -0.04 7.02 -2.29
C ALA A 62 -1.43 7.29 -1.70
N ARG A 63 -1.48 8.16 -0.71
CA ARG A 63 -2.73 8.68 -0.16
C ARG A 63 -3.01 10.07 -0.72
N VAL A 64 -4.26 10.35 -1.03
CA VAL A 64 -4.69 11.70 -1.41
C VAL A 64 -4.71 12.60 -0.17
N LYS A 65 -3.88 13.64 -0.18
CA LYS A 65 -3.84 14.68 0.87
C LYS A 65 -5.03 15.62 0.74
N SER A 66 -5.26 16.10 -0.48
CA SER A 66 -6.36 16.99 -0.87
C SER A 66 -6.69 16.74 -2.34
N ALA A 67 -7.94 16.94 -2.69
CA ALA A 67 -8.40 16.88 -4.08
C ALA A 67 -9.40 18.01 -4.32
N THR A 68 -9.33 18.56 -5.53
CA THR A 68 -10.29 19.50 -6.10
C THR A 68 -10.81 18.87 -7.40
N LEU A 69 -11.74 19.53 -8.09
CA LEU A 69 -12.24 19.03 -9.37
C LEU A 69 -11.12 18.80 -10.40
N ASP A 70 -10.08 19.63 -10.38
CA ASP A 70 -9.04 19.68 -11.42
C ASP A 70 -7.63 19.32 -10.92
N SER A 71 -7.48 18.96 -9.64
CA SER A 71 -6.18 18.59 -9.10
C SER A 71 -6.25 17.64 -7.91
N VAL A 72 -5.21 16.80 -7.79
CA VAL A 72 -5.02 15.85 -6.70
C VAL A 72 -3.64 16.04 -6.10
N THR A 73 -3.56 16.36 -4.81
CA THR A 73 -2.29 16.44 -4.08
C THR A 73 -2.03 15.11 -3.40
N LEU A 74 -0.86 14.51 -3.66
CA LEU A 74 -0.46 13.24 -3.07
C LEU A 74 0.39 13.42 -1.82
N ASP A 75 0.07 12.66 -0.78
CA ASP A 75 0.82 12.62 0.47
C ASP A 75 2.02 11.67 0.36
N GLY A 76 3.17 12.12 0.85
CA GLY A 76 4.41 11.33 0.83
C GLY A 76 4.96 11.02 -0.56
N VAL A 77 4.58 11.77 -1.60
CA VAL A 77 5.17 11.69 -2.95
C VAL A 77 5.94 12.97 -3.21
N ASP A 78 7.26 12.87 -3.10
CA ASP A 78 8.21 13.95 -3.36
C ASP A 78 8.81 13.80 -4.76
N THR A 79 8.60 14.80 -5.60
CA THR A 79 9.09 14.89 -6.98
C THR A 79 10.03 16.08 -7.19
N SER A 80 10.66 16.60 -6.12
CA SER A 80 11.54 17.77 -6.22
C SER A 80 12.86 17.50 -6.96
N ASP A 81 13.29 16.23 -7.05
CA ASP A 81 14.51 15.86 -7.75
C ASP A 81 14.29 15.81 -9.27
N LEU A 82 14.62 16.89 -9.96
CA LEU A 82 14.44 17.03 -11.41
C LEU A 82 15.28 16.05 -12.24
N THR A 83 16.31 15.42 -11.65
CA THR A 83 17.09 14.39 -12.37
C THR A 83 16.30 13.09 -12.50
N LYS A 84 15.40 12.83 -11.55
CA LYS A 84 14.52 11.66 -11.50
C LYS A 84 13.13 11.95 -12.04
N PHE A 85 12.68 13.19 -11.85
CA PHE A 85 11.36 13.67 -12.24
C PHE A 85 11.49 14.89 -13.14
N PRO A 86 11.87 14.71 -14.42
CA PRO A 86 11.88 15.80 -15.38
C PRO A 86 10.50 16.48 -15.49
N GLU A 87 10.50 17.77 -15.82
CA GLU A 87 9.27 18.53 -16.04
C GLU A 87 8.43 17.95 -17.20
N GLY A 88 7.11 18.06 -17.08
CA GLY A 88 6.18 17.68 -18.16
C GLY A 88 5.76 16.19 -18.18
N GLY A 89 6.21 15.38 -17.22
CA GLY A 89 5.76 14.01 -17.11
C GLY A 89 4.34 13.89 -16.55
N GLU A 90 3.68 12.81 -16.95
CA GLU A 90 2.32 12.52 -16.60
C GLU A 90 2.22 11.23 -15.77
N VAL A 91 1.21 11.19 -14.91
CA VAL A 91 0.87 9.98 -14.17
C VAL A 91 -0.62 9.72 -14.26
N SER A 92 -1.00 8.45 -14.26
CA SER A 92 -2.36 7.99 -14.01
C SER A 92 -2.47 7.43 -12.59
N ARG A 93 -3.70 7.31 -12.09
CA ARG A 93 -3.98 6.87 -10.73
C ARG A 93 -5.08 5.83 -10.76
N ILE A 94 -4.86 4.72 -10.07
CA ILE A 94 -5.85 3.65 -9.91
C ILE A 94 -6.37 3.71 -8.47
N PRO A 95 -7.61 4.17 -8.24
CA PRO A 95 -8.16 4.23 -6.90
C PRO A 95 -8.40 2.84 -6.31
N LEU A 96 -8.15 2.67 -5.02
CA LEU A 96 -8.44 1.45 -4.29
C LEU A 96 -9.78 1.55 -3.57
N VAL A 97 -10.50 0.44 -3.47
CA VAL A 97 -11.80 0.42 -2.79
C VAL A 97 -11.61 0.47 -1.27
N ALA A 98 -12.19 1.48 -0.62
CA ALA A 98 -11.95 1.81 0.79
C ALA A 98 -12.21 0.67 1.78
N ASP A 99 -13.15 -0.24 1.48
CA ASP A 99 -13.55 -1.35 2.36
C ASP A 99 -13.07 -2.73 1.91
N LYS A 100 -12.17 -2.78 0.91
CA LYS A 100 -11.63 -4.03 0.37
C LYS A 100 -10.19 -4.25 0.83
N TRP A 101 -10.00 -4.14 2.14
CA TRP A 101 -8.74 -4.44 2.81
C TRP A 101 -8.86 -5.76 3.58
N GLN A 102 -8.05 -6.73 3.19
CA GLN A 102 -7.88 -7.95 3.95
C GLN A 102 -6.67 -7.78 4.87
N ARG A 103 -6.91 -7.82 6.18
CA ARG A 103 -5.82 -7.92 7.16
C ARG A 103 -5.17 -9.30 7.03
N LEU A 104 -3.85 -9.35 6.88
CA LEU A 104 -3.16 -10.62 7.11
C LEU A 104 -3.12 -10.88 8.61
N ALA A 105 -3.62 -12.05 9.00
CA ALA A 105 -3.48 -12.50 10.37
C ALA A 105 -1.99 -12.67 10.68
N HIS A 106 -1.47 -11.83 11.57
CA HIS A 106 -0.22 -12.11 12.26
C HIS A 106 -0.60 -12.98 13.47
N LEU A 107 -0.10 -14.22 13.50
CA LEU A 107 -0.24 -15.08 14.67
C LEU A 107 0.89 -14.72 15.64
N SER A 108 0.58 -13.89 16.64
CA SER A 108 1.46 -13.68 17.79
C SER A 108 1.01 -14.62 18.91
N GLU A 109 1.54 -15.85 18.89
CA GLU A 109 1.51 -16.87 19.95
C GLU A 109 0.16 -17.39 20.51
N LEU A 110 0.28 -18.61 21.04
CA LEU A 110 -0.72 -19.51 21.60
C LEU A 110 -1.13 -19.07 23.01
N VAL A 111 -2.44 -18.91 23.27
CA VAL A 111 -2.96 -18.88 24.65
C VAL A 111 -2.95 -20.33 25.15
N VAL A 112 -1.97 -20.68 25.99
CA VAL A 112 -2.16 -21.83 26.89
C VAL A 112 -3.13 -21.37 27.96
N ALA A 113 -4.41 -21.73 27.81
CA ALA A 113 -5.31 -21.72 28.95
C ALA A 113 -4.73 -22.70 29.97
N HIS A 114 -4.52 -22.27 31.20
CA HIS A 114 -4.07 -23.12 32.33
C HIS A 114 -5.07 -24.24 32.69
N ASP A 115 -6.01 -24.59 31.81
CA ASP A 115 -6.93 -25.69 32.08
C ASP A 115 -7.58 -26.35 30.85
N VAL A 116 -6.83 -26.54 29.77
CA VAL A 116 -7.27 -27.48 28.72
C VAL A 116 -6.11 -28.38 28.32
N GLY A 117 -6.10 -29.59 28.90
CA GLY A 117 -5.14 -30.63 28.59
C GLY A 117 -5.17 -31.00 27.11
N LEU A 118 -4.11 -30.67 26.39
CA LEU A 118 -3.82 -31.22 25.07
C LEU A 118 -2.71 -32.28 25.23
N GLY A 119 -3.12 -33.54 25.27
CA GLY A 119 -2.20 -34.68 25.37
C GLY A 119 -1.48 -34.95 24.05
N PHE A 120 -0.15 -35.05 24.10
CA PHE A 120 0.68 -35.51 22.98
C PHE A 120 0.96 -37.01 23.10
N ASN A 121 0.57 -37.80 22.09
CA ASN A 121 0.86 -39.22 22.01
C ASN A 121 2.30 -39.43 21.51
N LYS A 122 3.17 -40.00 22.35
CA LYS A 122 4.55 -40.38 21.98
C LYS A 122 4.63 -41.90 21.93
N GLN A 123 4.73 -42.47 20.74
CA GLN A 123 5.12 -43.88 20.60
C GLN A 123 6.62 -44.02 20.86
N SER A 124 6.99 -44.97 21.74
CA SER A 124 8.35 -45.47 21.91
C SER A 124 8.28 -46.96 22.24
N GLN A 125 8.66 -47.79 21.28
CA GLN A 125 9.02 -49.20 21.45
C GLN A 125 10.38 -49.31 22.17
N GLY A 126 10.52 -50.28 23.08
CA GLY A 126 11.78 -50.64 23.74
C GLY A 126 11.63 -51.97 24.49
N LEU A 127 12.22 -53.01 23.89
CA LEU A 127 12.20 -54.44 24.25
C LEU A 127 12.98 -54.78 25.54
N TRP A 128 12.63 -55.92 26.14
CA TRP A 128 13.58 -56.76 26.89
C TRP A 128 14.32 -57.69 25.93
#